data_AF-A0A2W4IQM7-F1
#
_entry.id   AF-A0A2W4IQM7-F1
#
_cell.length_a   1.000
_cell.length_b   1.000
_cell.length_c   1.000
_cell.angle_alpha   90.00
_cell.angle_beta   90.00
_cell.angle_gamma   90.00
#
_symmetry.space_group_name_H-M   'P 1'
#
loop_
_entity.id
_entity.type
_entity.pdbx_description
1 polymer ?
#
loop_
_entity_poly.entity_id
_entity_poly.type
_entity_poly.pdbx_seq_one_letter_code
_entity_poly.pdbx_strand_id
1 'polypeptide(L)'
;MPVQDVYRALAAVLDRPVLPLSGVDPDLLLDEVVLCDVWRRPGLFPVSVDCYRAPSEPGETGVVAAFARLIGERCLVPDDTGNPNRFLLVAPTGAVRAVHLDVADTEDGPVLSNLRYCGPADPWCQEWLGCAPSCGLSDSVAPPYVVV
;
A
#
# COMPACT_ATOMS: atom_id res chain seq x y z
N MET A 1 -9.95 4.72 -11.14
CA MET A 1 -10.16 3.31 -11.54
C MET A 1 -11.43 2.71 -10.92
N PRO A 2 -12.29 1.98 -11.66
CA PRO A 2 -13.42 1.16 -11.14
C PRO A 2 -12.99 0.02 -10.21
N VAL A 3 -13.86 -0.41 -9.28
CA VAL A 3 -13.53 -1.50 -8.31
C VAL A 3 -13.21 -2.83 -9.00
N GLN A 4 -13.95 -3.16 -10.06
CA GLN A 4 -13.70 -4.40 -10.82
C GLN A 4 -12.33 -4.44 -11.49
N ASP A 5 -11.78 -3.28 -11.86
CA ASP A 5 -10.47 -3.21 -12.47
C ASP A 5 -9.35 -3.39 -11.43
N VAL A 6 -9.59 -3.02 -10.16
CA VAL A 6 -8.70 -3.32 -9.03
C VAL A 6 -8.53 -4.83 -8.89
N TYR A 7 -9.64 -5.58 -8.80
CA TYR A 7 -9.59 -7.03 -8.66
C TYR A 7 -8.87 -7.72 -9.82
N ARG A 8 -9.15 -7.31 -11.07
CA ARG A 8 -8.46 -7.87 -12.24
C ARG A 8 -6.96 -7.55 -12.23
N ALA A 9 -6.59 -6.32 -11.89
CA ALA A 9 -5.19 -5.91 -11.84
C ALA A 9 -4.43 -6.65 -10.72
N LEU A 10 -5.03 -6.82 -9.54
CA LEU A 10 -4.45 -7.62 -8.46
C LEU A 10 -4.30 -9.10 -8.86
N ALA A 11 -5.32 -9.68 -9.48
CA ALA A 11 -5.27 -11.06 -9.94
C ALA A 11 -4.13 -11.29 -10.96
N ALA A 12 -3.94 -10.33 -11.87
CA ALA A 12 -2.85 -10.37 -12.84
C ALA A 12 -1.46 -10.23 -12.19
N VAL A 13 -1.34 -9.41 -11.14
CA VAL A 13 -0.06 -9.21 -10.42
C VAL A 13 0.28 -10.42 -9.55
N LEU A 14 -0.72 -10.99 -8.86
CA LEU A 14 -0.55 -12.09 -7.92
C LEU A 14 -0.50 -13.46 -8.60
N ASP A 15 -0.83 -13.52 -9.88
CA ASP A 15 -1.03 -14.77 -10.64
C ASP A 15 -1.99 -15.74 -9.93
N ARG A 16 -3.05 -15.18 -9.34
CA ARG A 16 -4.03 -15.90 -8.50
C ARG A 16 -5.42 -15.30 -8.65
N PRO A 17 -6.49 -16.10 -8.45
CA PRO A 17 -7.83 -15.56 -8.37
C PRO A 17 -7.95 -14.57 -7.20
N VAL A 18 -8.46 -13.37 -7.48
CA VAL A 18 -8.80 -12.38 -6.46
C VAL A 18 -10.31 -12.20 -6.44
N LEU A 19 -10.92 -12.48 -5.28
CA LEU A 19 -12.37 -12.39 -5.08
C LEU A 19 -12.71 -11.30 -4.06
N PRO A 20 -13.89 -10.65 -4.18
CA PRO A 20 -14.35 -9.74 -3.15
C PRO A 20 -14.47 -10.47 -1.80
N LEU A 21 -14.05 -9.83 -0.71
CA LEU A 21 -14.22 -10.37 0.63
C LEU A 21 -15.70 -10.58 0.96
N SER A 22 -16.56 -9.63 0.56
CA SER A 22 -18.00 -9.75 0.68
C SER A 22 -18.56 -10.67 -0.41
N GLY A 23 -19.17 -11.78 -0.01
CA GLY A 23 -19.92 -12.65 -0.92
C GLY A 23 -19.28 -14.00 -1.24
N VAL A 24 -18.22 -14.40 -0.55
CA VAL A 24 -17.69 -15.76 -0.67
C VAL A 24 -17.89 -16.55 0.62
N ASP A 25 -18.41 -17.77 0.49
CA ASP A 25 -18.47 -18.74 1.58
C ASP A 25 -17.04 -19.23 1.89
N PRO A 26 -16.52 -18.99 3.11
CA PRO A 26 -15.17 -19.40 3.48
C PRO A 26 -14.92 -20.89 3.31
N ASP A 27 -15.95 -21.72 3.50
CA ASP A 27 -15.85 -23.18 3.43
C ASP A 27 -15.73 -23.70 1.98
N LEU A 28 -16.04 -22.84 1.00
CA LEU A 28 -15.96 -23.15 -0.43
C LEU A 28 -14.72 -22.54 -1.11
N LEU A 29 -13.85 -21.86 -0.35
CA LEU A 29 -12.66 -21.21 -0.88
C LEU A 29 -11.52 -22.19 -1.13
N LEU A 30 -11.02 -22.21 -2.37
CA LEU A 30 -9.77 -22.87 -2.71
C LEU A 30 -8.58 -22.17 -2.03
N ASP A 31 -7.51 -22.94 -1.76
CA ASP A 31 -6.34 -22.45 -1.01
C ASP A 31 -5.56 -21.33 -1.69
N GLU A 32 -5.70 -21.22 -3.01
CA GLU A 32 -4.95 -20.27 -3.83
C GLU A 32 -5.70 -18.96 -4.08
N VAL A 33 -6.91 -18.80 -3.52
CA VAL A 33 -7.71 -17.58 -3.69
C VAL A 33 -7.27 -16.52 -2.70
N VAL A 34 -7.05 -15.31 -3.22
CA VAL A 34 -6.84 -14.10 -2.42
C VAL A 34 -8.19 -13.40 -2.26
N LEU A 35 -8.57 -13.10 -1.02
CA LEU A 35 -9.76 -12.31 -0.73
C LEU A 35 -9.37 -10.85 -0.66
N CYS A 36 -10.17 -9.96 -1.24
CA CYS A 36 -9.84 -8.56 -1.30
C CYS A 36 -11.06 -7.69 -0.96
N ASP A 37 -10.90 -6.80 0.00
CA ASP A 37 -11.86 -5.73 0.25
C ASP A 37 -11.38 -4.45 -0.41
N VAL A 38 -12.30 -3.76 -1.11
CA VAL A 38 -12.00 -2.54 -1.87
C VAL A 38 -13.07 -1.52 -1.57
N TRP A 39 -12.67 -0.43 -0.92
CA TRP A 39 -13.57 0.65 -0.57
C TRP A 39 -13.01 2.01 -0.99
N ARG A 40 -13.88 3.01 -0.94
CA ARG A 40 -13.57 4.37 -1.36
C ARG A 40 -13.82 5.36 -0.26
N ARG A 41 -13.02 6.42 -0.26
CA ARG A 41 -13.13 7.57 0.64
C ARG A 41 -12.65 8.85 -0.04
N PRO A 42 -12.99 10.03 0.48
CA PRO A 42 -12.37 11.29 0.06
C PRO A 42 -10.87 11.35 0.35
N GLY A 43 -10.19 12.34 -0.22
CA GLY A 43 -8.78 12.65 0.08
C GLY A 43 -7.78 12.17 -0.97
N LEU A 44 -6.50 12.24 -0.61
CA LEU A 44 -5.42 11.66 -1.39
C LEU A 44 -5.52 10.12 -1.28
N PHE A 45 -5.29 9.42 -2.39
CA PHE A 45 -5.41 7.95 -2.47
C PHE A 45 -6.81 7.46 -2.03
N PRO A 46 -7.85 7.78 -2.81
CA PRO A 46 -9.24 7.57 -2.43
C PRO A 46 -9.71 6.12 -2.49
N VAL A 47 -8.85 5.17 -2.86
CA VAL A 47 -9.16 3.75 -2.96
C VAL A 47 -8.27 3.00 -1.97
N SER A 48 -8.88 2.26 -1.05
CA SER A 48 -8.19 1.29 -0.23
C SER A 48 -8.40 -0.12 -0.74
N VAL A 49 -7.42 -0.95 -0.48
CA VAL A 49 -7.37 -2.35 -0.87
C VAL A 49 -6.77 -3.12 0.31
N ASP A 50 -7.55 -4.01 0.91
CA ASP A 50 -7.04 -4.98 1.89
C ASP A 50 -7.07 -6.36 1.26
N CYS A 51 -5.94 -7.06 1.30
CA CYS A 51 -5.83 -8.43 0.80
C CYS A 51 -5.65 -9.40 1.96
N TYR A 52 -6.42 -10.48 1.94
CA TYR A 52 -6.35 -11.58 2.90
C TYR A 52 -5.97 -12.87 2.17
N ARG A 53 -5.23 -13.75 2.86
CA ARG A 53 -4.65 -14.97 2.28
C ARG A 53 -3.72 -14.67 1.09
N ALA A 54 -3.14 -13.46 1.03
CA ALA A 54 -2.12 -13.13 0.05
C ALA A 54 -0.90 -14.07 0.23
N PRO A 55 -0.26 -14.49 -0.87
CA PRO A 55 0.98 -15.26 -0.77
C PRO A 55 2.05 -14.45 -0.05
N SER A 56 2.97 -15.13 0.64
CA SER A 56 4.11 -14.47 1.29
C SER A 56 5.14 -13.93 0.29
N GLU A 57 5.19 -14.51 -0.91
CA GLU A 57 6.08 -14.10 -2.00
C GLU A 57 5.29 -13.89 -3.29
N PRO A 58 5.51 -12.77 -4.01
CA PRO A 58 6.39 -11.66 -3.62
C PRO A 58 5.82 -10.88 -2.42
N GLY A 59 6.69 -10.31 -1.58
CA GLY A 59 6.28 -9.47 -0.45
C GLY A 59 5.43 -8.24 -0.86
N GLU A 60 4.72 -7.65 0.10
CA GLU A 60 3.70 -6.61 -0.12
C GLU A 60 4.18 -5.44 -0.99
N THR A 61 5.34 -4.86 -0.70
CA THR A 61 5.90 -3.77 -1.53
C THR A 61 6.16 -4.22 -2.98
N GLY A 62 6.54 -5.48 -3.20
CA GLY A 62 6.74 -6.04 -4.54
C GLY A 62 5.43 -6.15 -5.32
N VAL A 63 4.38 -6.65 -4.69
CA VAL A 63 3.02 -6.68 -5.25
C VAL A 63 2.55 -5.26 -5.59
N VAL A 64 2.69 -4.32 -4.66
CA VAL A 64 2.25 -2.94 -4.87
C VAL A 64 3.06 -2.23 -5.96
N ALA A 65 4.36 -2.50 -6.10
CA ALA A 65 5.17 -1.96 -7.20
C ALA A 65 4.72 -2.48 -8.57
N ALA A 66 4.44 -3.78 -8.68
CA ALA A 66 3.91 -4.37 -9.90
C ALA A 66 2.51 -3.83 -10.22
N PHE A 67 1.65 -3.67 -9.21
CA PHE A 67 0.32 -3.08 -9.34
C PHE A 67 0.37 -1.62 -9.78
N ALA A 68 1.16 -0.78 -9.11
CA ALA A 68 1.39 0.63 -9.45
C ALA A 68 1.87 0.80 -10.89
N ARG A 69 2.78 -0.08 -11.34
CA ARG A 69 3.24 -0.11 -12.73
C ARG A 69 2.12 -0.48 -13.70
N LEU A 70 1.33 -1.49 -13.36
CA LEU A 70 0.23 -1.97 -14.21
C LEU A 70 -0.87 -0.91 -14.39
N ILE A 71 -1.24 -0.19 -13.33
CA ILE A 71 -2.30 0.82 -13.39
C ILE A 71 -1.79 2.22 -13.75
N GLY A 72 -0.47 2.45 -13.74
CA GLY A 72 0.14 3.74 -14.05
C GLY A 72 -0.06 4.82 -12.98
N GLU A 73 -0.42 4.44 -11.75
CA GLU A 73 -0.68 5.35 -10.62
C GLU A 73 0.25 5.08 -9.44
N ARG A 74 0.44 6.08 -8.58
CA ARG A 74 1.20 5.90 -7.33
C ARG A 74 0.32 5.19 -6.30
N CYS A 75 0.92 4.28 -5.54
CA CYS A 75 0.25 3.56 -4.47
C CYS A 75 0.92 3.87 -3.12
N LEU A 76 0.16 3.71 -2.04
CA LEU A 76 0.66 3.79 -0.67
C LEU A 76 0.61 2.41 -0.02
N VAL A 77 1.62 2.13 0.79
CA VAL A 77 1.65 0.99 1.71
C VAL A 77 1.91 1.51 3.11
N PRO A 78 1.24 1.00 4.16
CA PRO A 78 1.63 1.29 5.54
C PRO A 78 3.13 1.00 5.75
N ASP A 79 3.80 1.81 6.57
CA ASP A 79 5.19 1.56 6.95
C ASP A 79 5.24 0.78 8.27
N ASP A 80 6.02 -0.30 8.34
CA ASP A 80 6.16 -1.17 9.53
C ASP A 80 6.84 -0.51 10.73
N THR A 81 7.14 0.78 10.63
CA THR A 81 7.73 1.58 11.69
C THR A 81 6.79 1.84 12.88
N GLY A 82 5.50 1.50 12.76
CA GLY A 82 4.50 1.71 13.81
C GLY A 82 4.07 3.17 13.97
N ASN A 83 4.53 4.07 13.12
CA ASN A 83 4.01 5.43 13.03
C ASN A 83 2.76 5.42 12.12
N PRO A 84 1.56 5.72 12.66
CA PRO A 84 0.30 5.61 11.91
C PRO A 84 0.20 6.60 10.74
N ASN A 85 1.05 7.63 10.74
CA ASN A 85 1.02 8.67 9.73
C ASN A 85 2.15 8.53 8.70
N ARG A 86 2.94 7.46 8.79
CA ARG A 86 4.06 7.18 7.90
C ARG A 86 3.72 6.03 6.95
N PHE A 87 4.01 6.26 5.68
CA PHE A 87 3.71 5.34 4.59
C PHE A 87 4.89 5.22 3.63
N LEU A 88 4.91 4.16 2.83
CA LEU A 88 5.74 4.02 1.66
C LEU A 88 4.95 4.42 0.41
N LEU A 89 5.40 5.45 -0.29
CA LEU A 89 4.91 5.88 -1.59
C LEU A 89 5.64 5.10 -2.69
N VAL A 90 4.90 4.26 -3.41
CA VAL A 90 5.39 3.44 -4.51
C VAL A 90 4.96 4.05 -5.83
N ALA A 91 5.93 4.43 -6.67
CA ALA A 91 5.68 5.00 -7.98
C ALA A 91 5.57 3.91 -9.08
N PRO A 92 4.88 4.18 -10.21
CA PRO A 92 4.84 3.26 -11.36
C PRO A 92 6.21 2.90 -11.94
N THR A 93 7.20 3.78 -11.74
CA THR A 93 8.60 3.56 -12.13
C THR A 93 9.28 2.47 -11.29
N GLY A 94 8.72 2.12 -10.13
CA GLY A 94 9.32 1.24 -9.13
C GLY A 94 10.09 1.99 -8.04
N ALA A 95 10.10 3.33 -8.05
CA ALA A 95 10.70 4.10 -6.97
C ALA A 95 9.83 4.02 -5.71
N VAL A 96 10.47 3.74 -4.56
CA VAL A 96 9.82 3.71 -3.25
C VAL A 96 10.38 4.83 -2.36
N ARG A 97 9.50 5.63 -1.75
CA ARG A 97 9.87 6.72 -0.84
C ARG A 97 9.02 6.72 0.42
N ALA A 98 9.64 6.89 1.58
CA ALA A 98 8.89 7.18 2.81
C ALA A 98 8.23 8.57 2.72
N VAL A 99 6.96 8.64 3.11
CA VAL A 99 6.16 9.87 3.16
C VAL A 99 5.36 9.93 4.45
N HIS A 100 4.99 11.15 4.83
CA HIS A 100 4.01 11.41 5.86
C HIS A 100 2.72 11.95 5.26
N LEU A 101 1.60 11.55 5.83
CA LEU A 101 0.27 12.05 5.50
C LEU A 101 -0.45 12.41 6.78
N ASP A 102 -1.28 13.45 6.72
CA ASP A 102 -2.25 13.68 7.78
C ASP A 102 -3.36 12.65 7.63
N VAL A 103 -3.63 11.92 8.71
CA VAL A 103 -4.64 10.87 8.78
C VAL A 103 -5.79 11.38 9.64
N ALA A 104 -6.99 11.42 9.07
CA ALA A 104 -8.22 11.75 9.78
C ALA A 104 -9.17 10.54 9.73
N ASP A 105 -9.45 9.95 10.89
CA ASP A 105 -10.37 8.83 10.99
C ASP A 105 -11.82 9.28 10.70
N THR A 106 -12.51 8.52 9.85
CA THR A 106 -13.92 8.73 9.53
C THR A 106 -14.68 7.39 9.56
N GLU A 107 -16.00 7.44 9.51
CA GLU A 107 -16.84 6.23 9.45
C GLU A 107 -16.54 5.37 8.20
N ASP A 108 -16.08 5.99 7.11
CA ASP A 108 -15.70 5.33 5.85
C ASP A 108 -14.20 4.95 5.77
N GLY A 109 -13.48 5.08 6.89
CA GLY A 109 -12.04 4.84 7.02
C GLY A 109 -11.16 6.10 6.99
N PRO A 110 -9.83 5.94 7.03
CA PRO A 110 -8.89 7.05 7.26
C PRO A 110 -8.71 7.94 6.02
N VAL A 111 -9.17 9.18 6.07
CA VAL A 111 -8.95 10.16 5.00
C VAL A 111 -7.51 10.67 5.05
N LEU A 112 -6.79 10.55 3.93
CA LEU A 112 -5.38 10.91 3.82
C LEU A 112 -5.21 12.27 3.14
N SER A 113 -4.37 13.14 3.69
CA SER A 113 -4.13 14.47 3.14
C SER A 113 -2.70 14.95 3.40
N ASN A 114 -2.34 16.10 2.80
CA ASN A 114 -1.06 16.79 3.04
C ASN A 114 0.18 15.89 2.93
N LEU A 115 0.35 15.23 1.78
CA LEU A 115 1.53 14.39 1.50
C LEU A 115 2.81 15.21 1.63
N ARG A 116 3.72 14.73 2.48
CA ARG A 116 5.06 15.28 2.71
C ARG A 116 6.09 14.18 2.54
N TYR A 117 7.21 14.47 1.87
CA TYR A 117 8.31 13.51 1.81
C TYR A 117 9.01 13.44 3.16
N CYS A 118 9.25 12.22 3.65
CA CYS A 118 10.00 12.01 4.88
C CYS A 118 11.43 12.56 4.68
N GLY A 119 11.84 13.48 5.54
CA GLY A 119 13.15 14.11 5.50
C GLY A 119 13.27 15.28 6.48
N PRO A 120 14.46 15.89 6.58
CA PRO A 120 14.76 16.91 7.60
C PRO A 120 13.92 18.19 7.47
N ALA A 121 13.32 18.42 6.30
CA ALA A 121 12.43 19.55 6.05
C ALA A 121 11.00 19.32 6.56
N ASP A 122 10.63 18.08 6.93
CA ASP A 122 9.34 17.77 7.53
C ASP A 122 9.44 17.84 9.05
N PRO A 123 8.70 18.76 9.72
CA PRO A 123 8.73 18.89 11.18
C PRO A 123 8.44 17.57 11.91
N TRP A 124 7.58 16.71 11.36
CA TRP A 124 7.28 15.41 11.97
C TRP A 124 8.47 14.43 12.01
N CYS A 125 9.38 14.52 11.04
CA CYS A 125 10.62 13.75 11.09
C CYS A 125 11.51 14.16 12.27
N GLN A 126 11.41 15.40 12.73
CA GLN A 126 12.22 15.92 13.84
C GLN A 126 11.66 15.47 15.19
N GLU A 127 10.34 15.24 15.27
CA GLU A 127 9.64 14.84 16.49
C GLU A 127 9.68 13.32 16.73
N TRP A 128 9.82 12.50 15.67
CA TRP A 128 9.75 11.04 15.77
C TRP A 128 11.10 10.35 15.50
N LEU A 129 11.68 9.73 16.55
CA LEU A 129 12.99 9.07 16.52
C LEU A 129 13.14 7.98 15.46
N GLY A 130 12.06 7.27 15.09
CA GLY A 130 12.13 6.18 14.11
C GLY A 130 12.16 6.64 12.64
N CYS A 131 12.11 7.94 12.36
CA CYS A 131 12.32 8.47 11.01
C CYS A 131 13.81 8.55 10.66
N ALA A 132 14.69 8.62 11.66
CA ALA A 132 16.13 8.81 11.48
C ALA A 132 16.82 7.78 10.54
N PRO A 133 16.48 6.48 10.55
CA PRO A 133 17.07 5.50 9.64
C PRO A 133 16.63 5.66 8.18
N SER A 134 15.54 6.38 7.93
CA SER A 134 14.89 6.51 6.62
C SER A 134 15.03 7.91 6.02
N CYS A 135 15.35 8.91 6.85
CA CYS A 135 15.61 10.28 6.45
C CYS A 135 16.80 10.35 5.49
N GLY A 136 16.55 10.80 4.26
CA GLY A 136 17.60 11.04 3.26
C GLY A 136 18.05 9.81 2.48
N LEU A 137 17.38 8.66 2.63
CA LEU A 137 17.54 7.57 1.67
C LEU A 137 17.00 8.04 0.31
N SER A 138 17.87 8.00 -0.71
CA SER A 138 17.49 8.16 -2.12
C SER A 138 16.41 7.14 -2.51
N ASP A 139 15.74 7.36 -3.65
CA ASP A 139 14.80 6.39 -4.23
C ASP A 139 15.37 4.96 -4.13
N SER A 140 14.82 4.17 -3.21
CA SER A 140 15.15 2.76 -3.15
C SER A 140 14.31 2.11 -4.24
N VAL A 141 14.97 1.74 -5.34
CA VAL A 141 14.38 0.90 -6.40
C VAL A 141 14.23 -0.55 -5.93
N ALA A 142 14.86 -0.91 -4.80
CA ALA A 142 14.69 -2.18 -4.14
C ALA A 142 13.78 -2.01 -2.90
N PRO A 143 12.80 -2.90 -2.67
CA PRO A 143 12.05 -2.90 -1.41
C PRO A 143 13.02 -3.00 -0.23
N PRO A 144 12.74 -2.35 0.91
CA PRO A 144 13.64 -2.30 2.08
C PRO A 144 13.85 -3.65 2.78
N TYR A 145 13.46 -4.77 2.19
CA TYR A 145 13.67 -6.12 2.71
C TYR A 145 13.97 -7.10 1.57
N VAL A 146 15.24 -7.52 1.50
CA VAL A 146 15.65 -8.79 0.90
C VAL A 146 15.62 -9.80 2.04
N VAL A 147 14.66 -10.73 2.03
CA VAL A 147 14.78 -11.94 2.84
C VAL A 147 15.73 -12.87 2.09
N VAL A 148 16.84 -13.21 2.74
CA VAL A 148 17.86 -14.16 2.26
C VAL A 148 17.36 -15.59 2.46
#